data_AF-A0AAJ1UVF6-F1
#
_entry.id   AF-A0AAJ1UVF6-F1
#
_cell.length_a   1.000
_cell.length_b   1.000
_cell.length_c   1.000
_cell.angle_alpha   90.00
_cell.angle_beta   90.00
_cell.angle_gamma   90.00
#
_symmetry.space_group_name_H-M   'P 1'
#
loop_
_entity.id
_entity.type
_entity.pdbx_description
1 polymer ?
#
loop_
_entity_poly.entity_id
_entity_poly.type
_entity_poly.pdbx_seq_one_letter_code
_entity_poly.pdbx_strand_id
1 'polypeptide(L)' 'MLGKKIGKELEVKVEEKFYGGEIIDDAKALESMKKANICNLLGKEIVKLALEKKFITKENIIFIGEVPHAQFIR' A
#
# COMPACT_ATOMS: atom_id res chain seq x y z
N MET A 1 7.18 -6.61 -5.15
CA MET A 1 6.00 -7.49 -5.32
C MET A 1 5.40 -7.46 -6.73
N LEU A 2 6.01 -6.72 -7.66
CA LEU A 2 5.52 -6.56 -9.03
C LEU A 2 5.34 -7.92 -9.74
N GLY A 3 4.29 -8.04 -10.55
CA GLY A 3 3.99 -9.23 -11.37
C GLY A 3 3.38 -10.41 -10.60
N LYS A 4 3.11 -10.28 -9.30
CA LYS A 4 2.53 -11.36 -8.49
C LYS A 4 1.01 -11.26 -8.41
N LYS A 5 0.36 -12.43 -8.32
CA LYS A 5 -1.02 -12.60 -7.87
C LYS A 5 -1.05 -12.86 -6.37
N ILE A 6 -1.89 -12.15 -5.64
CA ILE A 6 -1.99 -12.27 -4.19
C ILE A 6 -3.46 -12.54 -3.82
N GLY A 7 -3.69 -13.57 -2.98
CA GLY A 7 -5.00 -13.96 -2.44
C GLY A 7 -5.70 -15.10 -3.19
N LYS A 8 -6.67 -15.76 -2.53
CA LYS A 8 -7.52 -16.83 -3.10
C LYS A 8 -8.97 -16.36 -3.34
N GLU A 9 -9.58 -15.71 -2.35
CA GLU A 9 -10.96 -15.19 -2.47
C GLU A 9 -10.98 -13.74 -3.00
N LEU A 10 -9.97 -12.94 -2.65
CA LEU A 10 -9.73 -11.61 -3.21
C LEU A 10 -8.41 -11.65 -3.99
N GLU A 11 -8.47 -11.72 -5.33
CA GLU A 11 -7.28 -11.75 -6.19
C GLU A 11 -6.84 -10.32 -6.53
N VAL A 12 -5.66 -9.92 -6.05
CA VAL A 12 -4.98 -8.70 -6.52
C VAL A 12 -3.87 -9.07 -7.48
N LYS A 13 -3.94 -8.55 -8.70
CA LYS A 13 -2.84 -8.57 -9.66
C LYS A 13 -2.00 -7.31 -9.48
N VAL A 14 -0.77 -7.48 -9.05
CA VAL A 14 0.20 -6.37 -8.95
C VAL A 14 0.77 -6.11 -10.34
N GLU A 15 -0.01 -5.45 -11.19
CA GLU A 15 0.40 -5.09 -12.56
C GLU A 15 1.26 -3.83 -12.58
N GLU A 16 2.28 -3.80 -13.43
CA GLU A 16 3.21 -2.66 -13.56
C GLU A 16 2.50 -1.35 -13.93
N LYS A 17 1.45 -1.41 -14.75
CA LYS A 17 0.62 -0.24 -15.08
C LYS A 17 -0.08 0.42 -13.88
N PHE A 18 -0.21 -0.31 -12.75
CA PHE A 18 -0.93 0.14 -11.55
C PHE A 18 -0.02 0.32 -10.33
N TYR A 19 0.99 -0.54 -10.16
CA TYR A 19 1.92 -0.55 -9.02
C TYR A 19 3.39 -0.39 -9.43
N GLY A 20 3.66 -0.34 -10.74
CA GLY A 20 4.98 0.01 -11.28
C GLY A 20 5.15 1.52 -11.33
N GLY A 21 6.40 1.94 -11.37
CA GLY A 21 6.80 3.34 -11.24
C GLY A 21 8.22 3.41 -10.69
N GLU A 22 8.53 4.44 -9.92
CA GLU A 22 9.85 4.57 -9.30
C GLU A 22 9.98 3.69 -8.05
N ILE A 23 11.14 3.08 -7.87
CA ILE A 23 11.55 2.57 -6.56
C ILE A 23 11.93 3.78 -5.72
N ILE A 24 11.18 4.02 -4.65
CA ILE A 24 11.32 5.18 -3.77
C ILE A 24 11.67 4.74 -2.35
N ASP A 25 12.29 5.64 -1.60
CA ASP A 25 12.54 5.48 -0.17
C ASP A 25 11.35 5.94 0.69
N ASP A 26 11.45 5.71 2.00
CA ASP A 26 10.43 6.11 2.97
C ASP A 26 10.15 7.62 2.95
N ALA A 27 11.16 8.45 2.72
CA ALA A 27 11.02 9.91 2.73
C ALA A 27 10.12 10.37 1.56
N LYS A 28 10.41 9.88 0.35
CA LYS A 28 9.60 10.13 -0.84
C LYS A 28 8.20 9.51 -0.70
N ALA A 29 8.08 8.31 -0.13
CA ALA A 29 6.78 7.68 0.10
C ALA A 29 5.88 8.54 1.01
N LEU A 30 6.46 9.12 2.07
CA LEU A 30 5.75 10.06 2.95
C LEU A 30 5.34 11.34 2.26
N GLU A 31 6.20 11.89 1.40
CA GLU A 31 5.85 13.07 0.62
C GLU A 31 4.67 12.78 -0.32
N SER A 32 4.68 11.64 -1.00
CA SER A 32 3.57 11.19 -1.84
C SER A 32 2.27 11.02 -1.05
N MET A 33 2.33 10.35 0.11
CA MET A 33 1.15 10.18 0.98
C MET A 33 0.57 11.52 1.45
N LYS A 34 1.39 12.53 1.75
CA LYS A 34 0.92 13.87 2.16
C LYS A 34 0.21 14.62 1.03
N LYS A 35 0.62 14.38 -0.22
CA LYS A 35 0.08 15.06 -1.41
C LYS A 35 -1.13 14.34 -2.01
N ALA A 36 -1.29 13.04 -1.73
CA ALA A 36 -2.34 12.22 -2.30
C ALA A 36 -3.70 12.48 -1.63
N ASN A 37 -4.75 12.57 -2.43
CA ASN A 37 -6.14 12.55 -1.95
C ASN A 37 -6.60 11.11 -1.64
N ILE A 38 -6.07 10.13 -2.37
CA ILE A 38 -6.34 8.70 -2.21
C ILE A 38 -5.01 7.97 -2.29
N CYS A 39 -4.73 7.07 -1.35
CA CYS A 39 -3.52 6.27 -1.37
C CYS A 39 -3.83 4.80 -1.09
N ASN A 40 -3.43 3.93 -2.02
CA ASN A 40 -3.53 2.47 -1.88
C ASN A 40 -2.15 1.92 -1.51
N LEU A 41 -2.07 1.27 -0.35
CA LEU A 41 -0.83 0.78 0.23
C LEU A 41 -0.89 -0.75 0.26
N LEU A 42 0.08 -1.39 -0.39
CA LEU A 42 0.18 -2.85 -0.43
C LEU A 42 1.58 -3.26 0.00
N GLY A 43 1.69 -4.08 1.03
CA GLY A 43 2.96 -4.60 1.54
C GLY A 43 3.29 -4.19 2.97
N LYS A 44 4.08 -5.03 3.64
CA LYS A 44 4.39 -4.89 5.07
C LYS A 44 5.09 -3.57 5.40
N GLU A 45 6.07 -3.17 4.59
CA GLU A 45 6.89 -1.97 4.84
C GLU A 45 6.06 -0.69 4.74
N ILE A 46 5.36 -0.50 3.61
CA ILE A 46 4.59 0.71 3.36
C ILE A 46 3.37 0.84 4.29
N VAL A 47 2.69 -0.27 4.60
CA VAL A 47 1.57 -0.26 5.55
C VAL A 47 2.05 0.07 6.96
N LYS A 48 3.20 -0.48 7.38
CA LYS A 48 3.82 -0.15 8.66
C LYS A 48 4.18 1.34 8.74
N LEU A 49 4.84 1.88 7.71
CA LEU A 49 5.21 3.29 7.64
C LEU A 49 3.99 4.21 7.76
N ALA A 50 2.91 3.91 7.03
CA ALA A 50 1.68 4.68 7.08
C ALA A 50 0.99 4.63 8.46
N LEU A 51 1.00 3.47 9.12
CA LEU A 51 0.48 3.31 10.48
C LEU A 51 1.30 4.12 11.49
N GLU A 52 2.63 4.03 11.44
CA GLU A 52 3.54 4.78 12.33
C GLU A 52 3.40 6.29 12.18
N LYS A 53 3.15 6.75 10.95
CA LYS A 53 2.99 8.17 10.62
C LYS A 53 1.53 8.66 10.68
N LYS A 54 0.61 7.80 11.15
CA LYS A 54 -0.81 8.10 11.41
C LYS A 54 -1.62 8.49 10.16
N PHE A 55 -1.26 7.98 8.99
CA PHE A 55 -2.09 8.10 7.78
C PHE A 55 -3.26 7.10 7.78
N ILE A 56 -3.11 6.00 8.53
CA ILE A 56 -4.11 4.95 8.69
C ILE A 56 -4.18 4.52 10.16
N THR A 57 -5.26 3.87 10.57
CA THR A 57 -5.38 3.12 11.82
C THR A 57 -5.28 1.62 11.56
N LYS A 58 -5.16 0.81 12.63
CA LYS A 58 -5.13 -0.65 12.52
C LYS A 58 -6.39 -1.22 11.86
N GLU A 59 -7.52 -0.54 12.01
CA GLU A 59 -8.81 -0.94 11.46
C GLU A 59 -8.88 -0.77 9.94
N ASN A 60 -8.02 0.08 9.35
CA ASN A 60 -7.92 0.23 7.90
C ASN A 60 -7.10 -0.89 7.23
N ILE A 61 -6.46 -1.76 8.01
CA ILE A 61 -5.56 -2.80 7.49
C ILE A 61 -6.37 -4.09 7.27
N ILE A 62 -6.40 -4.53 6.02
CA ILE A 62 -6.90 -5.84 5.62
C ILE A 62 -5.74 -6.70 5.11
N PHE A 63 -5.95 -8.01 5.06
CA PHE A 63 -4.97 -8.94 4.51
C PHE A 63 -5.48 -9.53 3.20
N ILE A 64 -4.67 -9.40 2.16
CA ILE A 64 -4.87 -10.07 0.88
C ILE A 64 -3.91 -11.25 0.87
N GLY A 65 -4.44 -12.45 1.15
CA GLY A 65 -3.59 -13.58 1.53
C GLY A 65 -2.77 -13.24 2.78
N GLU A 66 -1.44 -13.28 2.67
CA GLU A 66 -0.50 -12.93 3.76
C GLU A 66 0.04 -11.49 3.66
N VAL A 67 -0.40 -10.73 2.66
CA VAL A 67 0.12 -9.38 2.38
C VAL A 67 -0.84 -8.35 2.95
N PRO A 68 -0.38 -7.47 3.86
CA PRO A 68 -1.23 -6.40 4.38
C PRO A 68 -1.49 -5.36 3.29
N HIS A 69 -2.71 -4.87 3.27
CA HIS A 69 -3.17 -3.78 2.43
C HIS A 69 -3.90 -2.76 3.30
N ALA A 70 -3.75 -1.48 2.97
CA ALA A 70 -4.52 -0.41 3.57
C ALA A 70 -4.81 0.68 2.54
N GLN A 71 -5.90 1.41 2.74
CA GLN A 71 -6.25 2.56 1.93
C GLN A 71 -6.66 3.72 2.84
N PHE A 72 -6.28 4.94 2.47
CA PHE A 72 -6.85 6.14 3.07
C PHE A 72 -7.33 7.12 1.99
N ILE A 73 -8.28 7.96 2.39
CA ILE A 73 -8.86 9.04 1.58
C ILE A 73 -8.86 10.30 2.45
N ARG A 74 -8.49 11.44 1.87
CA ARG A 74 -8.51 12.76 2.52
C ARG A 74 -9.62 13.65 1.96
#